data_AF-A0AAW6Y0U8-F1
#
_entry.id   AF-A0AAW6Y0U8-F1
#
_cell.length_a   1.000
_cell.length_b   1.000
_cell.length_c   1.000
_cell.angle_alpha   90.00
_cell.angle_beta   90.00
_cell.angle_gamma   90.00
#
_symmetry.space_group_name_H-M   'P 1'
#
loop_
_entity.id
_entity.type
_entity.pdbx_description
1 polymer ?
#
loop_
_entity_poly.entity_id
_entity_poly.type
_entity_poly.pdbx_seq_one_letter_code
_entity_poly.pdbx_strand_id
1 'polypeptide(L)'
;MRAVQNADVLVHEATFAAGDEETAERVFHSTVSDAAKLALQANVKQLYLTHISARYTEEEQRLMLEQQAQTIFPASKVVGDFDVFDI
;
A
#
# COMPACT_ATOMS: atom_id res chain seq x y z
N MET A 1 1.11 2.92 15.93
CA MET A 1 0.81 4.21 15.29
C MET A 1 1.82 5.33 15.58
N ARG A 2 2.45 5.44 16.78
CA ARG A 2 3.37 6.56 17.08
C ARG A 2 4.51 6.80 16.08
N ALA A 3 5.02 5.76 15.43
CA ALA A 3 6.23 5.87 14.60
C ALA A 3 6.03 6.63 13.28
N VAL A 4 4.82 6.66 12.73
CA VAL A 4 4.54 7.20 11.39
C VAL A 4 3.55 8.37 11.41
N GLN A 5 3.18 8.85 12.60
CA GLN A 5 2.17 9.90 12.74
C GLN A 5 2.64 11.21 12.08
N ASN A 6 1.81 11.77 11.20
CA ASN A 6 2.05 13.01 10.46
C ASN A 6 3.30 13.00 9.56
N ALA A 7 3.79 11.83 9.15
CA ALA A 7 4.88 11.75 8.20
C ALA A 7 4.46 12.31 6.82
N ASP A 8 5.39 12.92 6.09
CA ASP A 8 5.12 13.35 4.71
C ASP A 8 4.84 12.13 3.82
N VAL A 9 5.67 11.09 3.95
CA VAL A 9 5.57 9.86 3.17
C VAL A 9 5.64 8.63 4.05
N LEU A 10 4.76 7.66 3.77
CA LEU A 10 4.83 6.29 4.25
C LEU A 10 5.10 5.35 3.07
N VAL A 11 6.21 4.62 3.12
CA VAL A 11 6.43 3.46 2.25
C VAL A 11 6.05 2.22 3.05
N HIS A 12 5.11 1.43 2.54
CA HIS A 12 4.60 0.25 3.24
C HIS A 12 4.51 -0.94 2.30
N GLU A 13 4.79 -2.13 2.81
CA GLU A 13 4.55 -3.36 2.05
C GLU A 13 3.04 -3.60 1.88
N ALA A 14 2.63 -4.08 0.72
CA ALA A 14 1.24 -4.41 0.44
C ALA A 14 1.16 -5.64 -0.45
N THR A 15 1.63 -6.75 0.11
CA THR A 15 1.86 -7.99 -0.63
C THR A 15 0.60 -8.53 -1.31
N PHE A 16 -0.58 -8.32 -0.71
CA PHE A 16 -1.86 -8.89 -1.16
C PHE A 16 -2.93 -7.85 -1.49
N ALA A 17 -3.90 -8.25 -2.30
CA ALA A 17 -5.10 -7.46 -2.61
C ALA A 17 -6.03 -7.30 -1.39
N ALA A 18 -6.95 -6.35 -1.47
CA ALA A 18 -8.06 -6.27 -0.53
C ALA A 18 -8.91 -7.55 -0.61
N GLY A 19 -9.35 -8.07 0.54
CA GLY A 19 -10.10 -9.34 0.62
C GLY A 19 -9.23 -10.58 0.89
N ASP A 20 -7.90 -10.46 0.80
CA ASP A 20 -6.95 -11.53 1.12
C ASP A 20 -6.36 -11.40 2.55
N GLU A 21 -7.03 -10.68 3.47
CA GLU A 21 -6.51 -10.35 4.80
C GLU A 21 -6.12 -11.60 5.62
N GLU A 22 -6.93 -12.66 5.58
CA GLU A 22 -6.62 -13.92 6.29
C GLU A 22 -5.34 -14.58 5.75
N THR A 23 -5.15 -14.54 4.43
CA THR A 23 -3.93 -15.07 3.81
C THR A 23 -2.73 -14.22 4.21
N ALA A 24 -2.86 -12.90 4.12
CA ALA A 24 -1.81 -11.94 4.47
C ALA A 24 -1.36 -12.14 5.93
N GLU A 25 -2.31 -12.20 6.87
CA GLU A 25 -2.04 -12.42 8.29
C GLU A 25 -1.29 -13.75 8.54
N ARG A 26 -1.74 -14.84 7.91
CA ARG A 26 -1.14 -16.17 8.07
C ARG A 26 0.33 -16.22 7.65
N VAL A 27 0.74 -15.39 6.69
CA VAL A 27 2.12 -15.29 6.22
C VAL A 27 2.84 -14.03 6.68
N PHE A 28 2.28 -13.32 7.67
CA PHE A 28 2.85 -12.10 8.27
C PHE A 28 3.12 -10.97 7.27
N HIS A 29 2.19 -10.78 6.35
CA HIS A 29 2.15 -9.69 5.38
C HIS A 29 0.86 -8.88 5.51
N SER A 30 0.77 -7.81 4.73
CA SER A 30 -0.34 -6.86 4.71
C SER A 30 -1.05 -6.89 3.36
N THR A 31 -2.33 -6.52 3.39
CA THR A 31 -3.05 -6.16 2.17
C THR A 31 -2.85 -4.68 1.83
N VAL A 32 -3.17 -4.29 0.59
CA VAL A 32 -3.29 -2.88 0.19
C VAL A 32 -4.28 -2.11 1.07
N SER A 33 -5.34 -2.77 1.56
CA SER A 33 -6.32 -2.18 2.47
C SER A 33 -5.72 -1.88 3.84
N ASP A 34 -4.88 -2.77 4.37
CA ASP A 34 -4.27 -2.59 5.69
C ASP A 34 -3.28 -1.41 5.68
N ALA A 35 -2.45 -1.34 4.64
CA ALA A 35 -1.53 -0.22 4.43
C ALA A 35 -2.28 1.13 4.30
N ALA A 36 -3.36 1.16 3.51
CA ALA A 36 -4.17 2.36 3.33
C ALA A 36 -4.88 2.81 4.61
N LYS A 37 -5.43 1.88 5.40
CA LYS A 37 -6.03 2.18 6.72
C LYS A 37 -5.00 2.76 7.67
N LEU A 38 -3.78 2.20 7.72
CA LEU A 38 -2.71 2.71 8.57
C LEU A 38 -2.30 4.13 8.15
N ALA A 39 -2.12 4.39 6.85
CA ALA A 39 -1.77 5.71 6.33
C ALA A 39 -2.82 6.76 6.71
N LEU A 40 -4.11 6.44 6.53
CA LEU A 40 -5.22 7.31 6.91
C LEU A 40 -5.21 7.61 8.42
N GLN A 41 -5.08 6.58 9.27
CA GLN A 41 -5.06 6.74 10.72
C GLN A 41 -3.84 7.52 11.22
N ALA A 42 -2.70 7.35 10.56
CA ALA A 42 -1.45 8.04 10.88
C ALA A 42 -1.43 9.49 10.38
N ASN A 43 -2.39 9.92 9.57
CA ASN A 43 -2.44 11.24 8.95
C ASN A 43 -1.16 11.56 8.16
N VAL A 44 -0.68 10.61 7.37
CA VAL A 44 0.45 10.85 6.44
C VAL A 44 -0.04 11.60 5.20
N LYS A 45 0.86 12.25 4.46
CA LYS A 45 0.48 12.97 3.23
C LYS A 45 0.43 12.07 2.00
N GLN A 46 1.32 11.08 1.91
CA GLN A 46 1.43 10.16 0.77
C GLN A 46 1.75 8.74 1.23
N LEU A 47 1.12 7.75 0.59
CA LEU A 47 1.39 6.32 0.74
C LEU A 47 1.98 5.76 -0.56
N TYR A 48 3.11 5.09 -0.44
CA TYR A 48 3.72 4.29 -1.51
C TYR A 48 3.67 2.81 -1.12
N LEU A 49 3.02 2.02 -1.96
CA LEU A 49 2.80 0.59 -1.78
C LEU A 49 3.88 -0.18 -2.54
N THR A 50 4.69 -0.95 -1.82
CA THR A 50 5.78 -1.75 -2.39
C THR A 50 5.64 -3.22 -1.99
N HIS A 51 6.62 -4.05 -2.37
CA HIS A 51 6.65 -5.49 -2.06
C HIS A 51 5.39 -6.23 -2.52
N ILE A 52 4.93 -5.91 -3.73
CA ILE A 52 3.74 -6.52 -4.34
C ILE A 52 4.06 -7.98 -4.72
N SER A 53 3.15 -8.90 -4.38
CA SER A 53 3.32 -10.32 -4.73
C SER A 53 3.50 -10.51 -6.23
N ALA A 54 4.41 -11.40 -6.61
CA ALA A 54 4.66 -11.79 -8.01
C ALA A 54 3.46 -12.43 -8.73
N ARG A 55 2.30 -12.57 -8.07
CA ARG A 55 1.03 -12.92 -8.72
C ARG A 55 0.39 -11.75 -9.49
N TYR A 56 0.79 -10.51 -9.19
CA TYR A 56 0.28 -9.29 -9.79
C TYR A 56 1.35 -8.66 -10.70
N THR A 57 1.66 -9.34 -11.81
CA THR A 57 2.71 -8.91 -12.76
C THR A 57 2.20 -7.91 -13.78
N GLU A 58 0.93 -8.03 -14.17
CA GLU A 58 0.35 -7.20 -15.21
C GLU A 58 0.02 -5.80 -14.68
N GLU A 59 0.19 -4.79 -15.53
CA GLU A 59 -0.09 -3.40 -15.19
C GLU A 59 -1.53 -3.20 -14.71
N GLU A 60 -2.50 -3.86 -15.35
CA GLU A 60 -3.91 -3.81 -14.96
C GLU A 60 -4.15 -4.35 -13.54
N GLN A 61 -3.42 -5.40 -13.14
CA GLN A 61 -3.52 -5.95 -11.79
C GLN A 61 -2.93 -4.98 -10.76
N ARG A 62 -1.79 -4.36 -11.09
CA ARG A 62 -1.16 -3.34 -10.24
C ARG A 62 -2.04 -2.09 -10.10
N LEU A 63 -2.69 -1.67 -11.18
CA LEU A 63 -3.64 -0.58 -11.16
C LEU A 63 -4.87 -0.91 -10.31
N MET A 64 -5.37 -2.14 -10.38
CA MET A 64 -6.46 -2.60 -9.52
C MET A 64 -6.08 -2.55 -8.04
N LEU A 65 -4.86 -2.97 -7.67
CA LEU A 65 -4.34 -2.85 -6.30
C LEU A 65 -4.26 -1.39 -5.84
N GLU A 66 -3.75 -0.50 -6.69
CA GLU A 66 -3.69 0.94 -6.40
C GLU A 66 -5.09 1.51 -6.17
N GLN A 67 -6.06 1.19 -7.04
CA GLN A 67 -7.44 1.64 -6.92
C GLN A 67 -8.08 1.15 -5.61
N GLN A 68 -7.84 -0.10 -5.22
CA GLN A 68 -8.32 -0.64 -3.93
C GLN A 68 -7.81 0.20 -2.76
N ALA A 69 -6.51 0.52 -2.71
CA ALA A 69 -5.96 1.39 -1.67
C ALA A 69 -6.55 2.81 -1.72
N GLN A 70 -6.72 3.37 -2.92
CA GLN A 70 -7.26 4.72 -3.12
C GLN A 70 -8.72 4.86 -2.66
N THR A 71 -9.49 3.76 -2.56
CA THR A 71 -10.83 3.80 -1.96
C THR A 71 -10.82 4.15 -0.46
N ILE A 72 -9.70 3.90 0.23
CA ILE A 72 -9.52 4.16 1.67
C ILE A 72 -8.65 5.41 1.88
N PHE A 73 -7.55 5.52 1.13
CA PHE A 73 -6.61 6.63 1.22
C PHE A 73 -6.24 7.12 -0.18
N PRO A 74 -6.86 8.19 -0.70
CA PRO A 74 -6.69 8.63 -2.09
C PRO A 74 -5.25 8.95 -2.50
N ALA A 75 -4.40 9.39 -1.55
CA ALA A 75 -2.98 9.65 -1.78
C ALA A 75 -2.14 8.36 -1.72
N SER A 76 -2.56 7.32 -2.44
CA SER A 76 -1.87 6.02 -2.53
C SER A 76 -1.37 5.76 -3.94
N LYS A 77 -0.17 5.20 -4.06
CA LYS A 77 0.42 4.77 -5.34
C LYS A 77 1.13 3.42 -5.19
N VAL A 78 0.90 2.49 -6.13
CA VAL A 78 1.73 1.29 -6.27
C VAL A 78 2.99 1.67 -7.03
N VAL A 79 4.16 1.44 -6.43
CA VAL A 79 5.43 1.85 -7.03
C VAL A 79 5.96 0.81 -8.02
N GLY A 80 6.59 1.32 -9.07
CA GLY A 80 7.37 0.54 -10.03
C GLY A 80 8.85 0.49 -9.68
N ASP A 81 9.55 -0.46 -10.29
CA ASP A 81 11.01 -0.50 -10.20
C ASP A 81 11.59 0.78 -10.79
N PHE A 82 12.58 1.36 -10.10
CA PHE A 82 13.26 2.60 -10.48
C PHE A 82 12.41 3.88 -10.41
N ASP A 83 11.21 3.84 -9.82
CA ASP A 83 10.46 5.07 -9.51
C ASP A 83 11.28 6.00 -8.59
N VAL A 84 11.21 7.31 -8.84
CA VAL A 84 11.86 8.36 -8.04
C VAL A 84 10.81 9.41 -7.65
N PHE A 85 10.84 9.81 -6.37
CA PHE A 85 9.91 10.79 -5.81
C PHE A 85 10.67 11.83 -4.99
N ASP A 86 10.28 13.09 -5.13
CA ASP A 86 10.73 14.18 -4.27
C ASP A 86 9.82 14.28 -3.03
N ILE A 87 10.42 14.61 -1.88
CA ILE A 87 9.74 14.73 -0.58
C ILE A 87 9.80 16.16 -0.06
#